data_AF-K2HAW5-F1
#
_entry.id   AF-K2HAW5-F1
#
_cell.length_a   1.000
_cell.length_b   1.000
_cell.length_c   1.000
_cell.angle_alpha   90.00
_cell.angle_beta   90.00
_cell.angle_gamma   90.00
#
_symmetry.space_group_name_H-M   'P 1'
#
loop_
_entity.id
_entity.type
_entity.pdbx_description
1 polymer ?
#
loop_
_entity_poly.entity_id
_entity_poly.type
_entity_poly.pdbx_seq_one_letter_code
_entity_poly.pdbx_strand_id
1 'polypeptide(L)'
;MSHKNNPKKFALNMSAAQFTKFYIMHLLQVKQPMISEHFKKEFKTLTKNWIPAPSTLLDTLHEMTEEGLLARKEDYKSHDKKRQKVYWYYLTDAGREEFEVLKKRYKILFEEQQQILDKIMRDVYK
;
A
#
# COMPACT_ATOMS: atom_id res chain seq x y z
N MET A 1 26.31 -24.32 -21.12
CA MET A 1 25.91 -23.69 -19.84
C MET A 1 25.04 -22.48 -20.18
N SER A 2 23.72 -22.59 -20.05
CA SER A 2 22.80 -21.51 -20.38
C SER A 2 22.94 -20.40 -19.32
N HIS A 3 23.25 -19.18 -19.76
CA HIS A 3 23.31 -18.01 -18.88
C HIS A 3 21.94 -17.80 -18.24
N LYS A 4 21.79 -18.28 -17.01
CA LYS A 4 20.67 -18.01 -16.09
C LYS A 4 20.71 -16.55 -15.58
N ASN A 5 21.14 -15.60 -16.42
CA ASN A 5 20.97 -14.18 -16.17
C ASN A 5 19.54 -13.83 -16.54
N ASN A 6 18.60 -14.25 -15.69
CA ASN A 6 17.32 -13.57 -15.63
C ASN A 6 17.67 -12.10 -15.36
N PRO A 7 17.36 -11.14 -16.25
CA PRO A 7 17.76 -9.76 -16.06
C PRO A 7 17.32 -9.35 -14.66
N LYS A 8 18.28 -8.91 -13.82
CA LYS A 8 17.99 -8.38 -12.49
C LYS A 8 16.94 -7.31 -12.72
N LYS A 9 15.70 -7.60 -12.30
CA LYS A 9 14.49 -6.85 -12.64
C LYS A 9 14.77 -5.36 -12.43
N PHE A 10 14.85 -4.62 -13.53
CA PHE A 10 15.02 -3.17 -13.53
C PHE A 10 13.68 -2.55 -13.13
N ALA A 11 13.72 -1.53 -12.28
CA ALA A 11 12.58 -0.96 -11.57
C ALA A 11 11.96 -1.89 -10.51
N LEU A 12 11.45 -1.30 -9.43
CA LEU A 12 10.55 -2.01 -8.51
C LEU A 12 9.42 -2.62 -9.34
N ASN A 13 9.43 -3.94 -9.55
CA ASN A 13 8.29 -4.68 -10.08
C ASN A 13 7.21 -4.80 -9.01
N MET A 14 6.84 -3.66 -8.42
CA MET A 14 5.76 -3.52 -7.48
C MET A 14 4.55 -3.01 -8.25
N SER A 15 3.48 -3.80 -8.28
CA SER A 15 2.22 -3.34 -8.85
C SER A 15 1.59 -2.23 -7.99
N ALA A 16 0.71 -1.43 -8.58
CA ALA A 16 -0.08 -0.45 -7.85
C ALA A 16 -0.84 -1.07 -6.66
N ALA A 17 -1.34 -2.30 -6.82
CA ALA A 17 -2.01 -3.04 -5.75
C ALA A 17 -1.06 -3.44 -4.62
N GLN A 18 0.15 -3.93 -4.95
CA GLN A 18 1.17 -4.28 -3.95
C GLN A 18 1.59 -3.05 -3.14
N PHE A 19 1.80 -1.91 -3.82
CA PHE A 19 2.10 -0.65 -3.14
C PHE A 19 0.93 -0.19 -2.25
N THR A 20 -0.29 -0.28 -2.77
CA THR A 20 -1.52 0.08 -2.03
C THR A 20 -1.67 -0.75 -0.76
N LYS A 21 -1.49 -2.08 -0.85
CA LYS A 21 -1.52 -3.01 0.30
C LYS A 21 -0.49 -2.64 1.34
N PHE A 22 0.76 -2.44 0.93
CA PHE A 22 1.85 -2.04 1.84
C PHE A 22 1.55 -0.72 2.54
N TYR A 23 1.09 0.27 1.80
CA TYR A 23 0.83 1.59 2.35
C TYR A 23 -0.41 1.62 3.26
N ILE A 24 -1.46 0.82 2.97
CA ILE A 24 -2.60 0.64 3.89
C ILE A 24 -2.13 0.11 5.25
N MET A 25 -1.26 -0.91 5.27
CA MET A 25 -0.72 -1.44 6.52
C MET A 25 0.08 -0.40 7.29
N HIS A 26 0.91 0.39 6.59
CA HIS A 26 1.62 1.51 7.20
C HIS A 26 0.66 2.52 7.84
N LEU A 27 -0.37 2.96 7.11
CA LEU A 27 -1.34 3.94 7.60
C LEU A 27 -2.06 3.44 8.85
N LEU A 28 -2.44 2.16 8.89
CA LEU A 28 -3.09 1.57 10.05
C LEU A 28 -2.15 1.35 11.25
N GLN A 29 -0.84 1.19 11.03
CA GLN A 29 0.14 1.23 12.14
C GLN A 29 0.23 2.62 12.77
N VAL A 30 0.17 3.67 11.96
CA VAL A 30 0.24 5.06 12.44
C VAL A 30 -1.08 5.47 13.10
N LYS A 31 -2.21 5.11 12.49
CA LYS A 31 -3.54 5.49 12.95
C LYS A 31 -4.55 4.41 12.61
N GLN A 32 -5.20 3.87 13.63
CA GLN A 32 -6.34 2.97 13.48
C GLN A 32 -7.46 3.32 14.47
N PRO A 33 -8.73 3.02 14.12
CA PRO A 33 -9.18 2.47 12.85
C PRO A 33 -9.34 3.51 11.74
N MET A 34 -9.46 3.03 10.49
CA MET A 34 -9.70 3.88 9.32
C MET A 34 -10.85 3.35 8.45
N ILE A 35 -11.58 4.26 7.81
CA ILE A 35 -12.55 3.95 6.75
C ILE A 35 -11.94 4.27 5.37
N SER A 36 -12.57 3.79 4.30
CA SER A 36 -12.10 3.99 2.91
C SER A 36 -11.76 5.45 2.57
N GLU A 37 -12.55 6.40 3.06
CA GLU A 37 -12.38 7.84 2.85
C GLU A 37 -11.16 8.40 3.57
N HIS A 38 -10.77 7.83 4.71
CA HIS A 38 -9.54 8.23 5.40
C HIS A 38 -8.33 7.83 4.56
N PHE A 39 -8.28 6.59 4.05
CA PHE A 39 -7.20 6.14 3.16
C PHE A 39 -7.09 7.03 1.93
N LYS A 40 -8.20 7.35 1.26
CA LYS A 40 -8.20 8.26 0.10
C LYS A 40 -7.61 9.63 0.40
N LYS A 41 -7.81 10.16 1.61
CA LYS A 41 -7.24 11.43 2.04
C LYS A 41 -5.74 11.30 2.28
N GLU A 42 -5.29 10.25 2.95
CA GLU A 42 -3.87 10.01 3.21
C GLU A 42 -3.08 9.72 1.92
N PHE A 43 -3.62 8.96 0.97
CA PHE A 43 -2.94 8.74 -0.31
C PHE A 43 -2.75 10.05 -1.11
N LYS A 44 -3.63 11.05 -0.94
CA LYS A 44 -3.47 12.37 -1.58
C LYS A 44 -2.32 13.19 -1.00
N THR A 45 -1.90 12.93 0.23
CA THR A 45 -0.79 13.65 0.86
C THR A 45 0.57 13.07 0.47
N LEU A 46 0.61 11.80 0.02
CA LEU A 46 1.83 11.10 -0.37
C LEU A 46 2.49 11.70 -1.63
N THR A 47 1.72 11.91 -2.70
CA THR A 47 2.21 12.54 -3.93
C THR A 47 1.06 13.19 -4.70
N LYS A 48 1.37 14.27 -5.43
CA LYS A 48 0.39 14.94 -6.30
C LYS A 48 0.08 14.14 -7.57
N ASN A 49 0.97 13.23 -7.97
CA ASN A 49 0.96 12.62 -9.29
C ASN A 49 0.37 11.20 -9.31
N TRP A 50 0.15 10.59 -8.14
CA TRP A 50 -0.34 9.22 -8.08
C TRP A 50 -1.21 8.97 -6.84
N ILE A 51 -2.38 8.39 -7.06
CA ILE A 51 -3.34 7.96 -6.04
C ILE A 51 -3.94 6.64 -6.56
N PRO A 52 -4.16 5.61 -5.72
CA PRO A 52 -4.82 4.40 -6.19
C PRO A 52 -6.24 4.71 -6.68
N ALA A 53 -6.66 4.04 -7.75
CA ALA A 53 -8.03 4.13 -8.22
C ALA A 53 -9.00 3.71 -7.10
N PRO A 54 -10.22 4.29 -7.02
CA PRO A 54 -11.17 3.93 -5.99
C PRO A 54 -11.51 2.44 -5.94
N SER A 55 -11.59 1.76 -7.10
CA SER A 55 -11.77 0.31 -7.19
C SER A 55 -10.57 -0.42 -6.59
N THR A 56 -9.35 -0.11 -7.04
CA THR A 56 -8.12 -0.74 -6.52
C THR A 56 -8.02 -0.65 -5.00
N LEU A 57 -8.32 0.51 -4.40
CA LEU A 57 -8.31 0.64 -2.95
C LEU A 57 -9.34 -0.28 -2.27
N LEU A 58 -10.57 -0.34 -2.80
CA LEU A 58 -11.63 -1.17 -2.23
C LEU A 58 -11.34 -2.66 -2.42
N ASP A 59 -10.85 -3.06 -3.60
CA ASP A 59 -10.45 -4.43 -3.92
C ASP A 59 -9.32 -4.86 -2.98
N THR A 60 -8.28 -4.04 -2.82
CA THR A 60 -7.18 -4.33 -1.88
C THR A 60 -7.66 -4.42 -0.42
N LEU A 61 -8.56 -3.54 0.03
CA LEU A 61 -9.13 -3.63 1.38
C LEU A 61 -9.94 -4.93 1.57
N HIS A 62 -10.65 -5.37 0.53
CA HIS A 62 -11.40 -6.63 0.56
C HIS A 62 -10.47 -7.84 0.61
N GLU A 63 -9.50 -7.92 -0.31
CA GLU A 63 -8.49 -8.96 -0.38
C GLU A 63 -7.73 -9.10 0.94
N MET A 64 -7.23 -7.98 1.49
CA MET A 64 -6.51 -7.99 2.77
C MET A 64 -7.40 -8.43 3.96
N THR A 65 -8.71 -8.21 3.88
CA THR A 65 -9.64 -8.72 4.90
C THR A 65 -9.83 -10.24 4.75
N GLU A 66 -9.95 -10.75 3.52
CA GLU A 66 -10.05 -12.19 3.25
C GLU A 66 -8.77 -12.95 3.62
N GLU A 67 -7.61 -12.35 3.39
CA GLU A 67 -6.30 -12.87 3.79
C GLU A 67 -6.07 -12.82 5.32
N GLY A 68 -6.97 -12.20 6.09
CA GLY A 68 -6.83 -12.05 7.55
C GLY A 68 -5.80 -11.00 7.99
N LEU A 69 -5.27 -10.19 7.08
CA LEU A 69 -4.35 -9.09 7.39
C LEU A 69 -5.08 -7.89 8.01
N LEU A 70 -6.36 -7.71 7.67
CA LEU A 70 -7.23 -6.69 8.23
C LEU A 70 -8.44 -7.31 8.91
N ALA A 71 -8.83 -6.74 10.05
CA ALA A 71 -10.15 -6.96 10.63
C ALA A 71 -11.08 -5.83 10.21
N ARG A 72 -12.36 -6.16 9.96
CA ARG A 72 -13.38 -5.21 9.50
C ARG A 72 -14.57 -5.18 10.45
N LYS A 73 -14.97 -3.98 10.90
CA LYS A 73 -16.20 -3.75 11.67
C LYS A 73 -17.18 -2.90 10.87
N GLU A 74 -18.42 -3.37 10.77
CA GLU A 74 -19.52 -2.61 10.14
C GLU A 74 -20.05 -1.54 11.09
N ASP A 75 -20.34 -0.36 10.55
CA ASP A 75 -20.95 0.76 11.25
C ASP A 75 -21.78 1.62 10.28
N TYR A 76 -22.44 2.67 10.77
CA TYR A 76 -23.21 3.61 9.98
C TYR A 76 -22.62 5.01 10.05
N LYS A 77 -22.55 5.69 8.90
CA LYS A 77 -22.03 7.07 8.82
C LYS A 77 -22.86 8.07 9.64
N SER A 78 -24.14 7.79 9.83
CA SER A 78 -25.07 8.51 10.70
C SER A 78 -25.98 7.50 11.37
N HIS A 79 -26.06 7.54 12.71
CA HIS A 79 -26.94 6.67 13.46
C HIS A 79 -28.42 7.07 13.33
N ASP A 80 -28.70 8.34 13.01
CA ASP A 80 -30.07 8.86 12.77
C ASP A 80 -30.62 8.45 11.41
N LYS A 81 -29.76 8.43 10.39
CA LYS A 81 -30.08 8.00 9.03
C LYS A 81 -29.18 6.82 8.69
N LYS A 82 -29.53 5.63 9.19
CA LYS A 82 -28.89 4.31 8.95
C LYS A 82 -28.93 3.87 7.47
N ARG A 83 -28.68 4.77 6.53
CA ARG A 83 -28.75 4.55 5.08
C ARG A 83 -27.37 4.26 4.48
N GLN A 84 -26.29 4.74 5.10
CA GLN A 84 -24.94 4.56 4.59
C GLN A 84 -24.09 3.74 5.56
N LYS A 85 -23.83 2.48 5.19
CA LYS A 85 -22.86 1.61 5.87
C LYS A 85 -21.45 2.12 5.61
N VAL A 86 -20.60 2.03 6.64
CA VAL A 86 -19.16 2.26 6.57
C VAL A 86 -18.45 1.08 7.21
N TYR A 87 -17.25 0.79 6.71
CA TYR A 87 -16.42 -0.29 7.22
C TYR A 87 -15.17 0.30 7.85
N TRP A 88 -15.00 0.05 9.14
CA TRP A 88 -13.81 0.38 9.90
C TRP A 88 -12.82 -0.76 9.81
N TYR A 89 -11.63 -0.47 9.32
CA TYR A 89 -10.53 -1.41 9.17
C TYR A 89 -9.53 -1.24 10.31
N TYR A 90 -9.05 -2.38 10.81
CA TYR A 90 -8.04 -2.51 11.86
C TYR A 90 -6.94 -3.44 11.35
N LEU A 91 -5.70 -3.16 11.71
CA LEU A 91 -4.59 -4.05 11.38
C LEU A 91 -4.57 -5.23 12.36
N THR A 92 -4.59 -6.46 11.85
CA THR A 92 -4.48 -7.66 12.68
C THR A 92 -3.03 -7.88 13.13
N ASP A 93 -2.81 -8.85 14.02
CA ASP A 93 -1.45 -9.25 14.38
C ASP A 93 -0.73 -9.89 13.18
N ALA A 94 -1.42 -10.74 12.39
CA ALA A 94 -0.90 -11.27 11.13
C ALA A 94 -0.55 -10.15 10.12
N GLY A 95 -1.40 -9.12 10.02
CA GLY A 95 -1.13 -7.94 9.19
C GLY A 95 0.11 -7.15 9.65
N ARG A 96 0.35 -7.07 10.97
CA ARG A 96 1.55 -6.44 11.52
C ARG A 96 2.81 -7.23 11.21
N GLU A 97 2.78 -8.54 11.36
CA GLU A 97 3.91 -9.41 11.04
C GLU A 97 4.27 -9.34 9.55
N GLU A 98 3.27 -9.45 8.67
CA GLU A 98 3.46 -9.34 7.23
C GLU A 98 4.03 -7.96 6.85
N PHE A 99 3.55 -6.88 7.47
CA PHE A 99 4.08 -5.55 7.21
C PHE A 99 5.57 -5.42 7.54
N GLU A 100 6.04 -5.99 8.66
CA GLU A 100 7.46 -5.93 9.02
C GLU A 100 8.34 -6.72 8.04
N VAL A 101 7.84 -7.83 7.50
CA VAL A 101 8.52 -8.59 6.43
C VAL A 101 8.62 -7.74 5.16
N LEU A 102 7.51 -7.15 4.71
CA LEU A 102 7.47 -6.32 3.52
C LEU A 102 8.33 -5.07 3.66
N LYS A 103 8.33 -4.42 4.82
CA LYS A 103 9.14 -3.22 5.10
C LYS A 103 10.63 -3.47 4.92
N LYS A 104 11.14 -4.60 5.44
CA LYS A 104 12.55 -5.01 5.24
C LYS A 104 12.86 -5.25 3.77
N ARG A 105 11.99 -5.99 3.08
CA ARG A 105 12.15 -6.31 1.66
C ARG A 105 12.11 -5.07 0.77
N TYR A 106 11.15 -4.19 0.98
CA TYR A 106 10.92 -3.02 0.15
C TYR A 106 11.95 -1.92 0.38
N LYS A 107 12.49 -1.79 1.60
CA LYS A 107 13.58 -0.85 1.87
C LYS A 107 14.77 -1.04 0.92
N ILE A 108 15.26 -2.28 0.81
CA ILE A 108 16.40 -2.61 -0.06
C ILE A 108 16.08 -2.24 -1.52
N LEU A 109 14.88 -2.60 -1.99
CA LEU A 109 14.46 -2.30 -3.36
C LEU A 109 14.31 -0.79 -3.60
N PHE A 110 13.76 -0.04 -2.64
CA PHE A 110 13.64 1.43 -2.74
C PHE A 110 15.01 2.10 -2.79
N GLU A 111 15.94 1.70 -1.93
CA GLU A 111 17.31 2.24 -1.90
C GLU A 111 18.05 1.97 -3.22
N GLU A 112 17.95 0.76 -3.77
CA GLU A 112 18.54 0.43 -5.08
C GLU A 112 17.93 1.27 -6.22
N GLN A 113 16.60 1.45 -6.24
CA GLN A 113 15.96 2.26 -7.29
C GLN A 113 16.32 3.73 -7.17
N GLN A 114 16.40 4.27 -5.95
CA GLN A 114 16.82 5.65 -5.75
C GLN A 114 18.24 5.88 -6.29
N GLN A 115 19.18 4.97 -6.01
CA GLN A 115 20.55 5.06 -6.54
C GLN A 115 20.60 5.03 -8.07
N ILE A 116 19.80 4.17 -8.70
CA ILE A 116 19.71 4.08 -10.16
C ILE A 116 19.16 5.38 -10.75
N LEU A 117 18.07 5.91 -10.20
CA LEU A 117 17.47 7.15 -10.66
C LEU A 117 18.42 8.33 -10.48
N ASP A 118 19.07 8.46 -9.33
CA ASP A 118 20.05 9.52 -9.04
C ASP A 118 21.25 9.47 -10.00
N LYS A 119 21.67 8.27 -10.42
CA LYS A 119 22.71 8.11 -11.43
C LYS A 119 22.22 8.57 -12.81
N ILE A 120 21.04 8.12 -13.24
CA ILE A 120 20.46 8.53 -14.54
C ILE A 120 20.28 10.05 -14.60
N MET A 121 19.77 10.67 -13.53
CA MET A 121 19.60 12.12 -13.46
C MET A 121 20.94 12.86 -13.64
N ARG A 122 22.02 12.37 -13.02
CA ARG A 122 23.36 12.96 -13.16
C ARG A 122 24.02 12.69 -14.51
N ASP A 123 23.76 11.56 -15.13
CA ASP A 123 24.43 11.17 -16.37
C ASP A 123 23.73 11.74 -17.62
N VAL A 124 22.40 11.86 -17.59
CA VAL A 124 21.58 12.27 -18.75
C VAL A 124 21.18 13.74 -18.69
N TYR A 125 20.88 14.26 -17.50
CA TYR A 125 20.26 15.59 -17.32
C TYR A 125 21.16 16.59 -16.60
N LYS A 126 22.49 16.36 -16.63
CA LYS A 126 23.48 17.26 -16.04
C LYS A 126 23.53 18.63 -16.73
#